data_AF-A0A8T3VET9-F1
#
_entry.id   AF-A0A8T3VET9-F1
#
_cell.length_a   1.000
_cell.length_b   1.000
_cell.length_c   1.000
_cell.angle_alpha   90.00
_cell.angle_beta   90.00
_cell.angle_gamma   90.00
#
_symmetry.space_group_name_H-M   'P 1'
#
loop_
_entity.id
_entity.type
_entity.pdbx_description
1 polymer ?
#
loop_
_entity_poly.entity_id
_entity_poly.type
_entity_poly.pdbx_seq_one_letter_code
_entity_poly.pdbx_strand_id
1 'polypeptide(L)'
;MKFVMRPYHMVSLGGYIVEWDFPYRNLIVVNKTSEPIKIEIPVFHEEWIQEHRDLGLEVIPVTKDDNYLSMWKRAHAELDKVRPKNE
;
A
#
# COMPACT_ATOMS: atom_id res chain seq x y z
N MET A 1 8.00 8.65 11.33
CA MET A 1 7.54 9.67 10.35
C MET A 1 6.13 9.28 9.91
N LYS A 2 5.25 10.21 9.53
CA LYS A 2 3.89 9.85 9.08
C LYS A 2 3.63 10.48 7.71
N PHE A 3 3.02 9.72 6.82
CA PHE A 3 2.59 10.17 5.49
C PHE A 3 1.07 10.17 5.42
N VAL A 4 0.49 11.15 4.74
CA VAL A 4 -0.97 11.20 4.52
C VAL A 4 -1.27 10.63 3.15
N MET A 5 -1.90 9.46 3.14
CA MET A 5 -2.34 8.81 1.94
C MET A 5 -3.67 9.41 1.47
N ARG A 6 -3.66 10.03 0.30
CA ARG A 6 -4.84 10.67 -0.29
C ARG A 6 -5.94 9.64 -0.59
N PRO A 7 -7.22 10.06 -0.65
CA PRO A 7 -8.31 9.23 -1.15
C PRO A 7 -8.00 8.69 -2.55
N TYR A 8 -8.43 7.46 -2.82
CA TYR A 8 -8.28 6.81 -4.14
C TYR A 8 -6.86 6.88 -4.71
N HIS A 9 -5.86 6.68 -3.85
CA HIS A 9 -4.45 6.74 -4.21
C HIS A 9 -3.76 5.41 -3.95
N MET A 10 -2.59 5.23 -4.56
CA MET A 10 -1.75 4.04 -4.39
C MET A 10 -0.29 4.46 -4.30
N VAL A 11 0.46 3.81 -3.40
CA VAL A 11 1.88 4.06 -3.19
C VAL A 11 2.63 2.74 -3.00
N SER A 12 3.91 2.73 -3.36
CA SER A 12 4.82 1.61 -3.09
C SER A 12 5.79 2.03 -1.97
N LEU A 13 5.98 1.15 -0.98
CA LEU A 13 6.80 1.41 0.19
C LEU A 13 8.19 0.75 0.17
N GLY A 14 8.66 0.23 -0.97
CA GLY A 14 9.94 -0.49 -1.05
C GLY A 14 11.14 0.26 -0.48
N GLY A 15 11.22 1.59 -0.70
CA GLY A 15 12.29 2.43 -0.12
C GLY A 15 12.08 2.85 1.35
N TYR A 16 10.95 2.48 1.95
CA TYR A 16 10.58 2.80 3.34
C TYR A 16 10.50 1.55 4.23
N ILE A 17 10.85 0.37 3.72
CA ILE A 17 10.96 -0.86 4.50
C ILE A 17 12.36 -0.90 5.11
N VAL A 18 12.45 -1.20 6.40
CA VAL A 18 13.73 -1.43 7.07
C VAL A 18 14.10 -2.91 6.94
N GLU A 19 15.12 -3.22 6.13
CA GLU A 19 15.46 -4.58 5.67
C GLU A 19 16.15 -5.50 6.69
N TRP A 20 16.01 -5.28 8.01
CA TRP A 20 16.68 -6.13 8.99
C TRP A 20 15.97 -7.49 9.19
N ASP A 21 14.63 -7.52 9.16
CA ASP A 21 13.86 -8.76 9.42
C ASP A 21 12.44 -8.71 8.80
N PHE A 22 12.33 -8.24 7.56
CA PHE A 22 11.05 -8.09 6.86
C PHE A 22 10.99 -9.01 5.63
N PRO A 23 9.98 -9.90 5.48
CA PRO A 23 9.99 -10.93 4.43
C PRO A 23 9.64 -10.41 3.03
N TYR A 24 9.11 -9.19 2.94
CA TYR A 24 8.64 -8.61 1.68
C TYR A 24 9.63 -7.60 1.10
N ARG A 25 9.81 -7.63 -0.22
CA ARG A 25 10.61 -6.65 -0.97
C ARG A 25 9.89 -5.32 -1.12
N ASN A 26 8.56 -5.34 -1.10
CA ASN A 26 7.75 -4.16 -1.29
C ASN A 26 6.38 -4.36 -0.65
N LEU A 27 5.73 -3.25 -0.30
CA LEU A 27 4.31 -3.21 0.04
C LEU A 27 3.65 -2.22 -0.92
N ILE A 28 2.68 -2.69 -1.68
CA ILE A 28 1.79 -1.82 -2.45
C ILE A 28 0.63 -1.49 -1.52
N VAL A 29 0.49 -0.22 -1.18
CA VAL A 29 -0.57 0.27 -0.31
C VAL A 29 -1.57 1.02 -1.18
N VAL A 30 -2.85 0.69 -1.03
CA VAL A 30 -3.95 1.26 -1.81
C VAL A 30 -4.99 1.81 -0.84
N ASN A 31 -5.35 3.09 -1.02
CA ASN A 31 -6.46 3.70 -0.31
C ASN A 31 -7.65 3.74 -1.26
N LYS A 32 -8.61 2.84 -1.05
CA LYS A 32 -9.86 2.76 -1.81
C LYS A 32 -10.98 3.62 -1.21
N THR A 33 -10.73 4.27 -0.09
CA THR A 33 -11.71 5.08 0.62
C THR A 33 -11.74 6.51 0.09
N SER A 34 -12.81 7.24 0.41
CA SER A 34 -12.95 8.68 0.15
C SER A 34 -12.21 9.55 1.16
N GLU A 35 -11.64 8.97 2.21
CA GLU A 35 -10.99 9.70 3.31
C GLU A 35 -9.46 9.58 3.24
N PRO A 36 -8.72 10.62 3.62
CA PRO A 36 -7.27 10.53 3.74
C PRO A 36 -6.88 9.70 4.97
N ILE A 37 -5.99 8.73 4.79
CA ILE A 37 -5.53 7.85 5.87
C ILE A 37 -4.06 8.16 6.18
N LYS A 38 -3.74 8.33 7.46
CA LYS A 38 -2.34 8.50 7.90
C LYS A 38 -1.69 7.13 8.00
N ILE A 39 -0.55 6.96 7.33
CA ILE A 39 0.26 5.76 7.40
C ILE A 39 1.56 6.06 8.15
N GLU A 40 2.00 5.09 8.94
CA GLU A 40 3.23 5.19 9.71
C GLU A 40 4.40 4.63 8.90
N ILE A 41 5.50 5.38 8.80
CA ILE A 41 6.72 4.97 8.11
C ILE A 41 7.96 5.33 8.95
N PRO A 42 9.06 4.57 8.83
CA PRO A 42 9.25 3.41 7.96
C PRO A 42 8.57 2.13 8.51
N VAL A 43 8.50 1.09 7.69
CA VAL A 43 7.92 -0.21 8.05
C VAL A 43 8.99 -1.08 8.69
N PHE A 44 8.72 -1.55 9.92
CA PHE A 44 9.68 -2.33 10.69
C PHE A 44 9.28 -3.80 10.86
N HIS A 45 8.00 -4.10 11.02
CA HIS A 45 7.50 -5.42 11.40
C HIS A 45 6.24 -5.79 10.61
N GLU A 46 5.97 -7.09 10.46
CA GLU A 46 4.87 -7.62 9.64
C GLU A 46 3.49 -7.21 10.16
N GLU A 47 3.35 -7.00 11.48
CA GLU A 47 2.12 -6.54 12.14
C GLU A 47 1.60 -5.24 11.51
N TRP A 48 2.52 -4.40 11.00
CA TRP A 48 2.19 -3.18 10.28
C TRP A 48 1.17 -3.40 9.16
N ILE A 49 1.26 -4.55 8.46
CA ILE A 49 0.36 -4.90 7.36
C ILE A 49 -1.08 -5.04 7.87
N GLN A 50 -1.27 -5.75 8.98
CA GLN A 50 -2.60 -5.97 9.52
C GLN A 50 -3.14 -4.69 10.15
N GLU A 51 -2.33 -3.95 10.91
CA GLU A 51 -2.70 -2.66 11.48
C GLU A 51 -3.24 -1.70 10.41
N HIS A 52 -2.56 -1.61 9.25
CA HIS A 52 -2.98 -0.71 8.18
C HIS A 52 -4.18 -1.24 7.39
N ARG A 53 -4.37 -2.57 7.33
CA ARG A 53 -5.62 -3.16 6.81
C ARG A 53 -6.82 -2.83 7.68
N ASP A 54 -6.63 -2.84 9.00
CA ASP A 54 -7.69 -2.49 9.96
C ASP A 54 -8.08 -1.00 9.88
N LEU A 55 -7.16 -0.14 9.39
CA LEU A 55 -7.44 1.26 9.04
C LEU A 55 -8.23 1.43 7.72
N GLY A 56 -8.53 0.34 7.00
CA GLY A 56 -9.24 0.36 5.73
C GLY A 56 -8.36 0.47 4.48
N LEU A 57 -7.04 0.34 4.62
CA LEU A 57 -6.12 0.27 3.48
C LEU A 57 -6.04 -1.15 2.95
N GLU A 58 -5.90 -1.28 1.64
CA GLU A 58 -5.46 -2.54 1.05
C GLU A 58 -3.94 -2.54 1.01
N VAL A 59 -3.33 -3.49 1.71
CA VAL A 59 -1.88 -3.69 1.71
C VAL A 59 -1.57 -5.00 1.01
N ILE A 60 -0.85 -4.92 -0.10
CA ILE A 60 -0.45 -6.04 -0.95
C ILE A 60 1.06 -6.26 -0.76
N PRO A 61 1.46 -7.31 -0.04
CA PRO A 61 2.87 -7.66 0.11
C PRO A 61 3.43 -8.24 -1.18
N VAL A 62 4.66 -7.85 -1.53
CA VAL A 62 5.36 -8.31 -2.73
C VAL A 62 6.65 -9.00 -2.30
N THR A 63 6.75 -10.28 -2.62
CA THR A 63 7.93 -11.12 -2.35
C THR A 63 8.98 -10.99 -3.46
N LYS A 64 10.09 -11.73 -3.35
CA LYS A 64 11.13 -11.75 -4.38
C LYS A 64 10.70 -12.46 -5.66
N ASP A 65 9.80 -13.43 -5.54
CA ASP A 65 9.35 -14.27 -6.65
C ASP A 65 8.14 -13.66 -7.39
N ASP A 66 7.55 -12.61 -6.82
CA ASP A 66 6.41 -11.91 -7.38
C ASP A 66 6.79 -10.94 -8.52
N ASN A 67 5.90 -10.84 -9.50
CA ASN A 67 6.00 -9.81 -10.53
C ASN A 67 5.34 -8.50 -10.04
N TYR A 68 6.16 -7.62 -9.47
CA TYR A 68 5.74 -6.30 -8.98
C TYR A 68 4.90 -5.52 -10.00
N LEU A 69 5.35 -5.46 -11.27
CA LEU A 69 4.69 -4.66 -12.30
C LEU A 69 3.27 -5.17 -12.59
N SER A 70 3.09 -6.49 -12.64
CA SER A 70 1.79 -7.11 -12.84
C SER A 70 0.85 -6.86 -11.66
N MET A 71 1.35 -6.98 -10.43
CA MET A 71 0.57 -6.71 -9.21
C MET A 71 0.16 -5.24 -9.13
N TRP A 72 1.08 -4.32 -9.41
CA TRP A 72 0.82 -2.87 -9.45
C TRP A 72 -0.25 -2.52 -10.46
N LYS A 73 -0.15 -3.01 -11.71
CA LYS A 73 -1.16 -2.77 -12.75
C LYS A 73 -2.53 -3.30 -12.35
N ARG A 74 -2.59 -4.48 -11.74
CA ARG A 74 -3.84 -5.06 -11.24
C ARG A 74 -4.45 -4.19 -10.14
N ALA A 75 -3.67 -3.80 -9.14
CA ALA A 75 -4.13 -2.94 -8.05
C ALA A 75 -4.63 -1.58 -8.56
N HIS A 76 -3.91 -0.98 -9.52
CA HIS A 76 -4.33 0.25 -10.17
C HIS A 76 -5.66 0.09 -10.92
N ALA A 77 -5.82 -0.99 -11.68
CA ALA A 77 -7.07 -1.26 -12.40
C ALA A 77 -8.26 -1.46 -11.46
N GLU A 78 -8.06 -2.12 -10.31
CA GLU A 78 -9.11 -2.24 -9.28
C GLU A 78 -9.42 -0.90 -8.62
N LEU A 79 -8.41 -0.07 -8.38
CA LEU A 79 -8.60 1.27 -7.84
C LEU A 79 -9.38 2.18 -8.79
N ASP A 80 -9.09 2.13 -10.10
CA ASP A 80 -9.78 2.94 -11.12
C ASP A 80 -11.27 2.61 -11.23
N LYS A 81 -11.70 1.39 -10.87
CA LYS A 81 -13.12 1.01 -10.85
C LYS A 81 -13.90 1.70 -9.74
N VAL A 82 -13.25 1.98 -8.61
CA VAL A 82 -13.88 2.58 -7.43
C VAL A 82 -13.59 4.08 -7.32
N ARG A 83 -12.56 4.58 -8.00
CA ARG A 83 -12.24 6.00 -8.02
C ARG A 83 -13.38 6.74 -8.72
N PRO A 84 -13.98 7.77 -8.09
CA PRO A 84 -14.95 8.61 -8.77
C PRO A 84 -14.28 9.19 -10.02
N LYS A 85 -14.92 9.01 -11.17
CA LYS A 85 -14.57 9.78 -12.37
C LYS A 85 -14.97 11.20 -12.05
N ASN A 86 -14.00 12.03 -11.66
CA ASN A 86 -14.20 13.47 -11.71
C ASN A 86 -14.55 13.79 -13.18
N GLU A 87 -15.78 14.24 -13.42
CA GLU A 87 -16.15 14.95 -14.65
C GLU A 87 -15.31 16.21 -14.81
#